data_AF-A0AAV9F2K2-F1
#
_entry.id   AF-A0AAV9F2K2-F1
#
_cell.length_a   1.000
_cell.length_b   1.000
_cell.length_c   1.000
_cell.angle_alpha   90.00
_cell.angle_beta   90.00
_cell.angle_gamma   90.00
#
_symmetry.space_group_name_H-M   'P 1'
#
loop_
_entity.id
_entity.type
_entity.pdbx_description
1 polymer ?
#
loop_
_entity_poly.entity_id
_entity_poly.type
_entity_poly.pdbx_seq_one_letter_code
_entity_poly.pdbx_strand_id
1 'polypeptide(L)'
;MLICDIFLVLFLLYKEYKSLTQIRIQYISNVRHRPDQFTILVRGIPVCLDHDARGCSVDHFFSKHHPYSYHSYQMVYDGNNIEDLMCTAASIENRIEKLRQRIVAKKQNCGSILCGLCQEDIGHLEILEKKLQDIYHDIRLLQCENILEQQELPAAFVSFKSRWGAALAAQTQQHINPLLWITEPAPEPRDVLWNNLAIPYRLLALHKISFVIAASLLTIFFTIPVTAVQGIAQFENIKKWFPPARAVQLIPGLTSVVTGYLPSVILNTFIYVVPYAMVALATLEGSVSRSKRELKACSMVFYFLVGNVFFLSLLSGSLLYQIGESFTHPKDFPGRLASAVSAQADFFITYI
;
A
#
# COMPACT_ATOMS: atom_id res chain seq x y z
N MET A 1 -24.19 -32.18 -9.44
CA MET A 1 -24.34 -30.74 -9.76
C MET A 1 -23.08 -29.99 -9.36
N LEU A 2 -22.75 -29.88 -8.07
CA LEU A 2 -21.52 -29.21 -7.56
C LEU A 2 -20.20 -29.56 -8.28
N ILE A 3 -19.96 -30.84 -8.58
CA ILE A 3 -18.75 -31.26 -9.30
C ILE A 3 -18.72 -30.64 -10.71
N CYS A 4 -19.85 -30.62 -11.42
CA CYS A 4 -19.97 -30.00 -12.74
C CYS A 4 -19.72 -28.49 -12.67
N ASP A 5 -20.24 -27.83 -11.64
CA ASP A 5 -20.05 -26.39 -11.42
C ASP A 5 -18.57 -26.06 -11.13
N ILE A 6 -17.90 -26.87 -10.30
CA ILE A 6 -16.46 -26.72 -10.03
C ILE A 6 -15.65 -26.92 -11.31
N PHE A 7 -15.94 -27.97 -12.09
CA PHE A 7 -15.27 -28.20 -13.37
C PHE A 7 -15.48 -27.03 -14.34
N LEU A 8 -16.69 -26.48 -14.40
CA LEU A 8 -17.00 -25.32 -15.24
C LEU A 8 -16.19 -24.09 -14.80
N VAL A 9 -16.16 -23.79 -13.50
CA VAL A 9 -15.40 -22.65 -12.95
C VAL A 9 -13.90 -22.82 -13.20
N LEU A 10 -13.34 -24.00 -12.94
CA LEU A 10 -11.93 -24.29 -13.22
C LEU A 10 -11.60 -24.18 -14.70
N PHE A 11 -12.50 -24.67 -15.57
CA PHE A 11 -12.35 -24.55 -17.02
C PHE A 11 -12.37 -23.09 -17.49
N LEU A 12 -13.31 -22.28 -16.97
CA LEU A 12 -13.40 -20.85 -17.27
C LEU A 12 -12.16 -20.10 -16.77
N LEU A 13 -11.73 -20.36 -15.52
CA LEU A 13 -10.50 -19.78 -14.96
C LEU A 13 -9.28 -20.14 -15.78
N TYR A 14 -9.15 -21.40 -16.20
CA TYR A 14 -8.06 -21.83 -17.06
C TYR A 14 -8.07 -21.12 -18.41
N LYS A 15 -9.24 -20.98 -19.04
CA LYS A 15 -9.40 -20.28 -20.33
C LYS A 15 -9.03 -18.80 -20.21
N GLU A 16 -9.53 -18.12 -19.18
CA GLU A 16 -9.21 -16.71 -18.91
C GLU A 16 -7.73 -16.52 -18.58
N TYR A 17 -7.16 -17.36 -17.71
CA TYR A 17 -5.75 -17.29 -17.37
C TYR A 17 -4.84 -17.47 -18.60
N LYS A 18 -5.20 -18.40 -19.49
CA LYS A 18 -4.50 -18.59 -20.77
C LYS A 18 -4.59 -17.35 -21.66
N SER A 19 -5.78 -16.76 -21.79
CA SER A 19 -6.01 -15.52 -22.55
C SER A 19 -5.19 -14.35 -22.00
N LEU A 20 -5.27 -14.11 -20.69
CA LEU A 20 -4.53 -13.06 -20.00
C LEU A 20 -3.00 -13.25 -20.13
N THR A 21 -2.52 -14.49 -20.07
CA THR A 21 -1.09 -14.79 -20.26
C THR A 21 -0.64 -14.45 -21.68
N GLN A 22 -1.45 -14.79 -22.69
CA GLN A 22 -1.16 -14.44 -24.09
C GLN A 22 -1.12 -12.93 -24.31
N ILE A 23 -2.13 -12.20 -23.82
CA ILE A 23 -2.19 -10.73 -23.88
C ILE A 23 -0.97 -10.13 -23.18
N ARG A 24 -0.60 -10.64 -22.00
CA ARG A 24 0.57 -10.16 -21.25
C ARG A 24 1.88 -10.38 -22.00
N ILE A 25 2.08 -11.56 -22.61
CA ILE A 25 3.30 -11.85 -23.38
C ILE A 25 3.38 -10.91 -24.59
N GLN A 26 2.29 -10.74 -25.34
CA GLN A 26 2.21 -9.82 -26.48
C GLN A 26 2.48 -8.37 -26.06
N TYR A 27 1.91 -7.94 -24.94
CA TYR A 27 2.15 -6.61 -24.40
C TYR A 27 3.64 -6.41 -24.04
N ILE A 28 4.25 -7.36 -23.32
CA ILE A 28 5.66 -7.28 -22.92
C ILE A 28 6.60 -7.29 -24.13
N SER A 29 6.29 -8.07 -25.17
CA SER A 29 7.09 -8.09 -26.41
C SER A 29 6.98 -6.81 -27.22
N ASN A 30 5.80 -6.18 -27.23
CA ASN A 30 5.52 -4.98 -28.01
C ASN A 30 6.05 -3.71 -27.34
N VAL A 31 6.05 -3.64 -26.01
CA VAL A 31 6.58 -2.48 -25.30
C VAL A 31 8.11 -2.47 -25.39
N ARG A 32 8.64 -1.50 -26.13
CA ARG A 32 10.08 -1.26 -26.29
C ARG A 32 10.55 -0.14 -25.36
N HIS A 33 11.84 -0.17 -25.00
CA HIS A 33 12.55 0.91 -24.31
C HIS A 33 12.02 1.31 -22.92
N ARG A 34 11.61 0.31 -22.13
CA ARG A 34 11.20 0.50 -20.74
C ARG A 34 12.41 0.30 -19.80
N PRO A 35 12.80 1.29 -18.98
CA PRO A 35 14.03 1.22 -18.18
C PRO A 35 13.99 0.07 -17.16
N ASP A 36 12.82 -0.22 -16.60
CA ASP A 36 12.53 -1.32 -15.68
C ASP A 36 12.96 -2.70 -16.20
N GLN A 37 13.02 -2.89 -17.53
CA GLN A 37 13.44 -4.15 -18.14
C GLN A 37 14.96 -4.33 -18.20
N PHE A 38 15.72 -3.25 -18.05
CA PHE A 38 17.19 -3.23 -18.11
C PHE A 38 17.82 -2.97 -16.74
N THR A 39 17.02 -2.49 -15.79
CA THR A 39 17.48 -2.14 -14.45
C THR A 39 17.05 -3.17 -13.42
N ILE A 40 17.93 -3.47 -12.48
CA ILE A 40 17.59 -4.21 -11.26
C ILE A 40 17.80 -3.29 -10.06
N LEU A 41 17.02 -3.52 -9.02
CA LEU A 41 17.25 -2.94 -7.71
C LEU A 41 18.11 -3.89 -6.88
N VAL A 42 19.23 -3.39 -6.36
CA VAL A 42 20.14 -4.12 -5.48
C VAL A 42 20.04 -3.53 -4.09
N ARG A 43 19.88 -4.38 -3.06
CA ARG A 43 19.81 -3.98 -1.65
C ARG A 43 20.78 -4.79 -0.80
N GLY A 44 21.20 -4.23 0.34
CA GLY A 44 22.14 -4.88 1.24
C GLY A 44 23.57 -4.86 0.68
N ILE A 45 23.96 -3.73 0.08
CA ILE A 45 25.29 -3.53 -0.49
C ILE A 45 26.31 -3.29 0.65
N PRO A 46 27.38 -4.09 0.76
CA PRO A 46 28.46 -3.86 1.70
C PRO A 46 29.36 -2.71 1.25
N VAL A 47 29.96 -2.00 2.21
CA VAL A 47 30.97 -0.98 1.95
C VAL A 47 32.22 -1.62 1.36
N CYS A 48 32.86 -0.97 0.39
CA CYS A 48 34.11 -1.43 -0.19
C CYS A 48 35.24 -1.31 0.85
N LEU A 49 36.07 -2.35 1.00
CA LEU A 49 37.17 -2.33 1.96
C LEU A 49 38.30 -1.37 1.56
N ASP A 50 38.49 -1.12 0.26
CA ASP A 50 39.63 -0.36 -0.25
C ASP A 50 39.34 1.15 -0.36
N HIS A 51 38.10 1.51 -0.69
CA HIS A 51 37.72 2.90 -1.01
C HIS A 51 36.63 3.47 -0.09
N ASP A 52 36.18 2.71 0.92
CA ASP A 52 35.14 3.08 1.90
C ASP A 52 33.80 3.61 1.31
N ALA A 53 33.57 3.39 0.02
CA ALA A 53 32.37 3.80 -0.71
C ALA A 53 31.55 2.59 -1.16
N ARG A 54 30.20 2.69 -1.13
CA ARG A 54 29.34 1.60 -1.61
C ARG A 54 29.27 1.57 -3.12
N GLY A 55 29.35 2.71 -3.80
CA GLY A 55 29.37 2.76 -5.27
C GLY A 55 30.49 1.92 -5.88
N CYS A 56 31.72 2.03 -5.35
CA CYS A 56 32.85 1.23 -5.79
C CYS A 56 32.63 -0.29 -5.61
N SER A 57 31.99 -0.68 -4.50
CA SER A 57 31.62 -2.08 -4.22
C SER A 57 30.71 -2.65 -5.30
N VAL A 58 29.70 -1.87 -5.72
CA VAL A 58 28.77 -2.26 -6.80
C VAL A 58 29.50 -2.44 -8.12
N ASP A 59 30.32 -1.46 -8.50
CA ASP A 59 31.03 -1.49 -9.77
C ASP A 59 31.98 -2.68 -9.87
N HIS A 60 32.80 -2.94 -8.84
CA HIS A 60 33.70 -4.09 -8.80
C HIS A 60 32.92 -5.42 -8.79
N PHE A 61 31.82 -5.51 -8.04
CA PHE A 61 31.02 -6.72 -7.99
C PHE A 61 30.41 -7.07 -9.36
N PHE A 62 29.72 -6.12 -9.99
CA PHE A 62 29.01 -6.38 -11.25
C PHE A 62 29.94 -6.43 -12.47
N SER A 63 31.02 -5.66 -12.49
CA SER A 63 32.04 -5.78 -13.55
C SER A 63 32.71 -7.16 -13.55
N LYS A 64 32.94 -7.73 -12.36
CA LYS A 64 33.55 -9.07 -12.21
C LYS A 64 32.59 -10.21 -12.55
N HIS A 65 31.35 -10.16 -12.07
CA HIS A 65 30.40 -11.27 -12.23
C HIS A 65 29.57 -11.19 -13.53
N HIS A 66 29.38 -9.99 -14.08
CA HIS A 66 28.54 -9.73 -15.25
C HIS A 66 29.26 -8.87 -16.33
N PRO A 67 30.49 -9.23 -16.77
CA PRO A 67 31.35 -8.34 -17.56
C PRO A 67 30.75 -7.90 -18.91
N TYR A 68 29.95 -8.76 -19.55
CA TYR A 68 29.39 -8.49 -20.88
C TYR A 68 28.06 -7.74 -20.83
N SER A 69 27.28 -7.93 -19.76
CA SER A 69 25.92 -7.41 -19.63
C SER A 69 25.87 -6.14 -18.79
N TYR A 70 26.78 -5.94 -17.85
CA TYR A 70 26.83 -4.76 -16.99
C TYR A 70 27.04 -3.47 -17.80
N HIS A 71 26.33 -2.40 -17.43
CA HIS A 71 26.42 -1.09 -18.09
C HIS A 71 26.81 0.03 -17.12
N SER A 72 26.03 0.24 -16.07
CA SER A 72 26.21 1.33 -15.12
C SER A 72 25.42 1.07 -13.83
N TYR A 73 25.69 1.85 -12.79
CA TYR A 73 24.94 1.84 -11.55
C TYR A 73 24.54 3.27 -11.16
N GLN A 74 23.50 3.36 -10.33
CA GLN A 74 23.04 4.58 -9.70
C GLN A 74 22.79 4.27 -8.23
N MET A 75 23.58 4.87 -7.34
CA MET A 75 23.35 4.75 -5.90
C MET A 75 22.08 5.50 -5.49
N VAL A 76 21.42 4.99 -4.46
CA VAL A 76 20.29 5.65 -3.79
C VAL A 76 20.84 6.41 -2.58
N TYR A 77 20.40 7.65 -2.41
CA TYR A 77 20.82 8.54 -1.35
C TYR A 77 19.65 8.87 -0.41
N ASP A 78 19.93 9.16 0.85
CA ASP A 78 18.93 9.66 1.79
C ASP A 78 18.54 11.10 1.43
N GLY A 79 17.44 11.25 0.71
CA GLY A 79 16.98 12.53 0.16
C GLY A 79 16.01 13.31 1.04
N ASN A 80 15.68 12.87 2.27
CA ASN A 80 14.61 13.47 3.07
C ASN A 80 14.77 15.00 3.23
N ASN A 81 16.00 15.47 3.51
CA ASN A 81 16.31 16.89 3.63
C ASN A 81 16.11 17.65 2.31
N ILE A 82 16.47 17.03 1.18
CA ILE A 82 16.33 17.65 -0.16
C ILE A 82 14.85 17.70 -0.55
N GLU A 83 14.09 16.65 -0.25
CA GLU A 83 12.65 16.60 -0.52
C GLU A 83 11.89 17.68 0.26
N ASP A 84 12.22 17.89 1.53
CA ASP A 84 11.65 18.95 2.36
C ASP A 84 11.99 20.36 1.82
N LEU A 85 13.24 20.56 1.38
CA LEU A 85 13.67 21.81 0.74
C LEU A 85 12.96 22.05 -0.60
N MET A 86 12.80 21.01 -1.42
CA MET A 86 12.06 21.09 -2.70
C MET A 86 10.58 21.39 -2.48
N CYS A 87 9.95 20.76 -1.48
CA CYS A 87 8.58 21.07 -1.09
C CYS A 87 8.43 22.52 -0.62
N THR A 88 9.40 23.01 0.15
CA THR A 88 9.43 24.39 0.63
C THR A 88 9.61 25.38 -0.53
N ALA A 89 10.51 25.08 -1.48
CA ALA A 89 10.70 25.88 -2.70
C ALA A 89 9.41 25.96 -3.52
N ALA A 90 8.74 24.82 -3.77
CA ALA A 90 7.48 24.78 -4.51
C ALA A 90 6.36 25.57 -3.81
N SER A 91 6.30 25.54 -2.48
CA SER A 91 5.36 26.36 -1.70
C SER A 91 5.64 27.87 -1.86
N ILE A 92 6.92 28.27 -1.86
CA ILE A 92 7.34 29.66 -2.07
C ILE A 92 7.04 30.12 -3.51
N GLU A 93 7.33 29.30 -4.53
CA GLU A 93 7.01 29.59 -5.93
C GLU A 93 5.50 29.83 -6.12
N ASN A 94 4.67 28.97 -5.54
CA ASN A 94 3.21 29.13 -5.55
C ASN A 94 2.77 30.43 -4.87
N ARG A 95 3.46 30.87 -3.80
CA ARG A 95 3.18 32.15 -3.13
C ARG A 95 3.62 33.34 -3.98
N ILE A 96 4.78 33.25 -4.64
CA ILE A 96 5.29 34.25 -5.58
C ILE A 96 4.29 34.44 -6.72
N GLU A 97 3.82 33.35 -7.33
CA GLU A 97 2.86 33.39 -8.43
C GLU A 97 1.53 34.04 -8.00
N LYS A 98 1.00 33.66 -6.83
CA LYS A 98 -0.20 34.29 -6.26
C LYS A 98 -0.01 35.78 -5.94
N LEU A 99 1.19 36.21 -5.56
CA LEU A 99 1.49 37.62 -5.31
C LEU A 99 1.61 38.40 -6.63
N ARG A 100 2.30 37.84 -7.64
CA ARG A 100 2.41 38.44 -8.97
C ARG A 100 1.03 38.65 -9.61
N GLN A 101 0.15 37.65 -9.53
CA GLN A 101 -1.22 37.76 -10.02
C GLN A 101 -2.02 38.86 -9.29
N ARG A 102 -1.86 38.99 -7.97
CA ARG A 102 -2.50 40.07 -7.19
C ARG A 102 -1.98 41.44 -7.58
N ILE A 103 -0.68 41.60 -7.78
CA ILE A 103 -0.06 42.87 -8.21
C ILE A 103 -0.59 43.26 -9.60
N VAL A 104 -0.65 42.32 -10.55
CA VAL A 104 -1.17 42.56 -11.90
C VAL A 104 -2.66 42.94 -11.86
N ALA A 105 -3.48 42.22 -11.09
CA ALA A 105 -4.91 42.53 -10.93
C ALA A 105 -5.14 43.91 -10.29
N LYS A 106 -4.37 44.26 -9.24
CA LYS A 106 -4.42 45.60 -8.63
C LYS A 106 -4.00 46.69 -9.62
N LYS A 107 -2.99 46.43 -10.45
CA LYS A 107 -2.51 47.37 -11.49
C LYS A 107 -3.55 47.60 -12.60
N GLN A 108 -4.35 46.59 -12.92
CA GLN A 108 -5.45 46.70 -13.90
C GLN A 108 -6.69 47.40 -13.32
N ASN A 109 -7.02 47.17 -12.05
CA ASN A 109 -8.21 47.75 -11.41
C ASN A 109 -8.00 49.16 -10.85
N CYS A 110 -6.76 49.64 -10.69
CA CYS A 110 -6.49 50.91 -10.01
C CYS A 110 -5.76 51.92 -10.91
N GLY A 111 -6.46 53.01 -11.24
CA GLY A 111 -5.85 54.21 -11.80
C GLY A 111 -5.02 54.94 -10.75
N SER A 112 -3.69 54.88 -10.89
CA SER A 112 -2.63 55.72 -10.28
C SER A 112 -2.56 55.95 -8.75
N ILE A 113 -3.58 55.70 -7.93
CA ILE A 113 -3.67 56.26 -6.56
C ILE A 113 -3.28 55.26 -5.44
N LEU A 114 -2.98 54.00 -5.75
CA LEU A 114 -2.67 52.95 -4.77
C LEU A 114 -1.18 52.53 -4.75
N CYS A 115 -0.27 53.50 -4.77
CA CYS A 115 1.17 53.24 -4.86
C CYS A 115 1.77 52.58 -3.59
N GLY A 116 1.20 52.83 -2.40
CA GLY A 116 1.74 52.32 -1.13
C GLY A 116 1.56 50.82 -0.91
N LEU A 117 0.35 50.29 -1.14
CA LEU A 117 0.08 48.85 -0.96
C LEU A 117 0.76 47.98 -2.02
N CYS A 118 0.94 48.50 -3.25
CA CYS A 118 1.75 47.81 -4.25
C CYS A 118 3.22 47.76 -3.87
N GLN A 119 3.74 48.76 -3.16
CA GLN A 119 5.14 48.81 -2.75
C GLN A 119 5.47 47.78 -1.65
N GLU A 120 4.55 47.57 -0.70
CA GLU A 120 4.67 46.50 0.30
C GLU A 120 4.62 45.10 -0.35
N ASP A 121 3.72 44.89 -1.31
CA ASP A 121 3.62 43.63 -2.06
C ASP A 121 4.90 43.35 -2.88
N ILE A 122 5.53 44.40 -3.47
CA ILE A 122 6.81 44.30 -4.18
C ILE A 122 7.96 43.99 -3.21
N GLY A 123 8.02 44.64 -2.05
CA GLY A 123 9.03 44.34 -1.03
C GLY A 123 8.92 42.91 -0.50
N HIS A 124 7.70 42.41 -0.29
CA HIS A 124 7.48 41.02 0.10
C HIS A 124 7.85 40.03 -1.03
N LEU A 125 7.67 40.41 -2.30
CA LEU A 125 8.10 39.62 -3.44
C LEU A 125 9.64 39.46 -3.45
N GLU A 126 10.39 40.54 -3.28
CA GLU A 126 11.86 40.50 -3.23
C GLU A 126 12.38 39.62 -2.09
N ILE A 127 11.74 39.66 -0.92
CA ILE A 127 12.09 38.80 0.22
C ILE A 127 11.87 37.32 -0.11
N LEU A 128 10.76 36.97 -0.78
CA LEU A 128 10.49 35.60 -1.18
C LEU A 128 11.44 35.11 -2.27
N GLU A 129 11.77 35.95 -3.24
CA GLU A 129 12.73 35.63 -4.30
C GLU A 129 14.13 35.39 -3.74
N LYS A 130 14.58 36.20 -2.76
CA LYS A 130 15.84 35.95 -2.03
C LYS A 130 15.82 34.61 -1.29
N LYS A 131 14.76 34.34 -0.51
CA LYS A 131 14.60 33.05 0.18
C LYS A 131 14.62 31.86 -0.79
N LEU A 132 14.01 32.00 -1.96
CA LEU A 132 14.04 30.97 -2.99
C LEU A 132 15.46 30.72 -3.51
N GLN A 133 16.23 31.79 -3.75
CA GLN A 133 17.64 31.69 -4.15
C GLN A 133 18.49 31.01 -3.08
N ASP A 134 18.29 31.34 -1.80
CA ASP A 134 19.00 30.70 -0.68
C ASP A 134 18.71 29.19 -0.64
N ILE A 135 17.43 28.79 -0.78
CA ILE A 135 17.04 27.37 -0.81
C ILE A 135 17.69 26.64 -2.00
N TYR A 136 17.71 27.23 -3.19
CA TYR A 136 18.39 26.60 -4.34
C TYR A 136 19.90 26.51 -4.15
N HIS A 137 20.51 27.45 -3.43
CA HIS A 137 21.91 27.37 -3.07
C HIS A 137 22.16 26.19 -2.13
N ASP A 138 21.33 26.03 -1.09
CA ASP A 138 21.40 24.91 -0.16
C ASP A 138 21.22 23.56 -0.87
N ILE A 139 20.24 23.45 -1.79
CA ILE A 139 20.04 22.23 -2.59
C ILE A 139 21.29 21.90 -3.42
N ARG A 140 21.92 22.90 -4.05
CA ARG A 140 23.16 22.68 -4.83
C ARG A 140 24.31 22.23 -3.95
N LEU A 141 24.43 22.76 -2.74
CA LEU A 141 25.44 22.34 -1.78
C LEU A 141 25.21 20.89 -1.35
N LEU A 142 23.97 20.51 -1.01
CA LEU A 142 23.63 19.14 -0.64
C LEU A 142 23.83 18.13 -1.78
N GLN A 143 23.76 18.59 -3.04
CA GLN A 143 24.06 17.79 -4.23
C GLN A 143 25.55 17.66 -4.55
N CYS A 144 26.45 18.31 -3.79
CA CYS A 144 27.88 18.11 -3.97
C CYS A 144 28.28 16.66 -3.66
N GLU A 145 29.15 16.10 -4.50
CA GLU A 145 29.57 14.69 -4.49
C GLU A 145 30.05 14.23 -3.10
N ASN A 146 30.88 15.03 -2.42
CA ASN A 146 31.38 14.73 -1.08
C ASN A 146 30.27 14.57 0.00
N ILE A 147 29.14 15.26 -0.14
CA ILE A 147 28.01 15.18 0.81
C ILE A 147 27.10 13.99 0.43
N LEU A 148 26.94 13.73 -0.86
CA LEU A 148 26.18 12.58 -1.36
C LEU A 148 26.82 11.26 -0.95
N GLU A 149 28.15 11.14 -1.00
CA GLU A 149 28.87 9.94 -0.56
C GLU A 149 28.58 9.58 0.91
N GLN A 150 28.43 10.58 1.78
CA GLN A 150 28.09 10.36 3.20
C GLN A 150 26.65 9.91 3.41
N GLN A 151 25.75 10.21 2.46
CA GLN A 151 24.32 9.89 2.52
C GLN A 151 23.95 8.66 1.66
N GLU A 152 24.93 7.89 1.20
CA GLU A 152 24.67 6.65 0.47
C GLU A 152 23.85 5.68 1.32
N LEU A 153 22.80 5.14 0.73
CA LEU A 153 22.03 4.04 1.28
C LEU A 153 22.63 2.72 0.78
N PRO A 154 22.44 1.58 1.49
CA PRO A 154 22.85 0.27 1.03
C PRO A 154 21.93 -0.27 -0.08
N ALA A 155 21.54 0.58 -1.03
CA ALA A 155 20.67 0.29 -2.15
C ALA A 155 21.15 1.01 -3.42
N ALA A 156 21.06 0.34 -4.57
CA ALA A 156 21.46 0.89 -5.86
C ALA A 156 20.59 0.32 -6.99
N PHE A 157 20.41 1.10 -8.05
CA PHE A 157 19.88 0.63 -9.31
C PHE A 157 21.03 0.27 -10.24
N VAL A 158 21.05 -0.96 -10.72
CA VAL A 158 22.09 -1.44 -11.64
C VAL A 158 21.47 -1.66 -13.01
N SER A 159 22.05 -1.01 -14.02
CA SER A 159 21.60 -1.06 -15.41
C SER A 159 22.45 -2.04 -16.21
N PHE A 160 21.78 -2.80 -17.07
CA PHE A 160 22.41 -3.76 -17.99
C PHE A 160 22.18 -3.37 -19.44
N LYS A 161 23.11 -3.76 -20.31
CA LYS A 161 23.03 -3.60 -21.77
C LYS A 161 21.93 -4.46 -22.39
N SER A 162 21.57 -5.57 -21.74
CA SER A 162 20.56 -6.52 -22.25
C SER A 162 19.49 -6.82 -21.21
N ARG A 163 18.23 -6.95 -21.67
CA ARG A 163 17.09 -7.36 -20.83
C ARG A 163 17.29 -8.74 -20.21
N TRP A 164 17.92 -9.63 -20.97
CA TRP A 164 18.25 -10.97 -20.51
C TRP A 164 19.26 -10.94 -19.36
N GLY A 165 20.29 -10.10 -19.44
CA GLY A 165 21.26 -9.91 -18.35
C GLY A 165 20.61 -9.38 -17.08
N ALA A 166 19.74 -8.38 -17.19
CA ALA A 166 18.98 -7.85 -16.06
C ALA A 166 18.05 -8.91 -15.44
N ALA A 167 17.30 -9.65 -16.27
CA ALA A 167 16.41 -10.70 -15.81
C ALA A 167 17.17 -11.85 -15.11
N LEU A 168 18.34 -12.23 -15.64
CA LEU A 168 19.18 -13.26 -15.04
C LEU A 168 19.75 -12.79 -13.69
N ALA A 169 20.25 -11.56 -13.60
CA ALA A 169 20.78 -11.01 -12.35
C ALA A 169 19.70 -10.83 -11.28
N ALA A 170 18.46 -10.50 -11.68
CA ALA A 170 17.32 -10.37 -10.77
C ALA A 170 16.79 -11.72 -10.24
N GLN A 171 17.03 -12.82 -10.95
CA GLN A 171 16.53 -14.15 -10.57
C GLN A 171 17.58 -15.03 -9.90
N THR A 172 18.86 -14.70 -10.02
CA THR A 172 19.96 -15.47 -9.43
C THR A 172 20.40 -14.88 -8.10
N GLN A 173 20.67 -15.74 -7.13
CA GLN A 173 21.29 -15.34 -5.87
C GLN A 173 22.75 -14.97 -6.12
N GLN A 174 23.12 -13.73 -5.82
CA GLN A 174 24.44 -13.19 -6.14
C GLN A 174 25.54 -13.59 -5.13
N HIS A 175 25.17 -13.88 -3.88
CA HIS A 175 26.13 -14.09 -2.79
C HIS A 175 25.71 -15.24 -1.85
N ILE A 176 26.66 -15.88 -1.17
CA ILE A 176 26.41 -17.01 -0.25
C ILE A 176 25.49 -16.60 0.89
N ASN A 177 25.71 -15.41 1.45
CA ASN A 177 24.82 -14.83 2.45
C ASN A 177 23.58 -14.22 1.78
N PRO A 178 22.36 -14.74 2.06
CA PRO A 178 21.12 -14.28 1.44
C PRO A 178 20.66 -12.88 1.90
N LEU A 179 21.31 -12.30 2.92
CA LEU A 179 21.00 -10.95 3.42
C LEU A 179 21.85 -9.85 2.74
N LEU A 180 22.79 -10.23 1.87
CA LEU A 180 23.64 -9.31 1.12
C LEU A 180 23.37 -9.45 -0.38
N TRP A 181 23.57 -8.38 -1.14
CA TRP A 181 23.42 -8.38 -2.60
C TRP A 181 22.05 -8.91 -3.06
N ILE A 182 20.98 -8.46 -2.40
CA ILE A 182 19.61 -8.84 -2.70
C ILE A 182 19.20 -8.14 -3.98
N THR A 183 18.99 -8.91 -5.05
CA THR A 183 18.57 -8.40 -6.36
C THR A 183 17.07 -8.60 -6.55
N GLU A 184 16.39 -7.56 -7.00
CA GLU A 184 14.99 -7.61 -7.40
C GLU A 184 14.82 -6.89 -8.74
N PRO A 185 13.82 -7.26 -9.56
CA PRO A 185 13.49 -6.47 -10.75
C PRO A 185 13.11 -5.05 -10.30
N ALA A 186 13.72 -4.05 -10.93
CA ALA A 186 13.42 -2.66 -10.57
C ALA A 186 11.97 -2.32 -10.96
N PRO A 187 11.20 -1.67 -10.08
CA PRO A 187 9.92 -1.12 -10.48
C PRO A 187 10.11 0.06 -11.43
N GLU A 188 9.02 0.44 -12.10
CA GLU A 188 9.02 1.64 -12.94
C GLU A 188 9.40 2.88 -12.10
N PRO A 189 10.19 3.84 -12.61
CA PRO A 189 10.66 5.00 -11.83
C PRO A 189 9.55 5.78 -11.10
N ARG A 190 8.33 5.80 -11.66
CA ARG A 190 7.14 6.45 -11.07
C ARG A 190 6.47 5.62 -9.97
N ASP A 191 6.67 4.30 -10.01
CA ASP A 191 6.13 3.33 -9.05
C ASP A 191 7.07 3.12 -7.84
N VAL A 192 8.32 3.61 -7.91
CA VAL A 192 9.30 3.52 -6.82
C VAL A 192 8.83 4.33 -5.60
N LEU A 193 8.89 3.72 -4.42
CA LEU A 193 8.76 4.41 -3.14
C LEU A 193 10.14 4.68 -2.55
N TRP A 194 10.69 5.86 -2.85
CA TRP A 194 12.04 6.27 -2.46
C TRP A 194 12.29 6.21 -0.95
N ASN A 195 11.32 6.67 -0.14
CA ASN A 195 11.45 6.73 1.32
C ASN A 195 11.56 5.32 1.95
N ASN A 196 11.00 4.31 1.28
CA ASN A 196 11.09 2.91 1.74
C ASN A 196 12.40 2.24 1.35
N LEU A 197 13.17 2.79 0.40
CA LEU A 197 14.49 2.25 0.02
C LEU A 197 15.55 2.55 1.09
N ALA A 198 15.35 3.57 1.92
CA ALA A 198 16.22 3.90 3.04
C ALA A 198 16.16 2.88 4.18
N ILE A 199 15.10 2.07 4.26
CA ILE A 199 14.89 1.11 5.35
C ILE A 199 15.88 -0.06 5.20
N PRO A 200 16.75 -0.31 6.20
CA PRO A 200 17.68 -1.43 6.12
C PRO A 200 16.94 -2.76 6.15
N TYR A 201 17.43 -3.74 5.37
CA TYR A 201 16.74 -5.01 5.15
C TYR A 201 16.45 -5.79 6.45
N ARG A 202 17.33 -5.70 7.45
CA ARG A 202 17.12 -6.32 8.78
C ARG A 202 15.90 -5.75 9.49
N LEU A 203 15.70 -4.44 9.39
CA LEU A 203 14.58 -3.75 10.01
C LEU A 203 13.28 -4.04 9.25
N LEU A 204 13.36 -4.35 7.95
CA LEU A 204 12.21 -4.79 7.14
C LEU A 204 11.56 -6.06 7.70
N ALA A 205 12.34 -6.98 8.29
CA ALA A 205 11.79 -8.17 8.94
C ALA A 205 10.94 -7.80 10.17
N LEU A 206 11.39 -6.83 10.98
CA LEU A 206 10.63 -6.32 12.13
C LEU A 206 9.36 -5.59 11.67
N HIS A 207 9.43 -4.77 10.62
CA HIS A 207 8.27 -4.12 10.02
C HIS A 207 7.23 -5.15 9.55
N LYS A 208 7.66 -6.24 8.91
CA LYS A 208 6.76 -7.34 8.50
C LYS A 208 6.08 -8.00 9.69
N ILE A 209 6.80 -8.27 10.78
CA ILE A 209 6.22 -8.85 12.00
C ILE A 209 5.24 -7.87 12.65
N SER A 210 5.65 -6.61 12.82
CA SER A 210 4.80 -5.54 13.35
C SER A 210 3.53 -5.36 12.52
N PHE A 211 3.66 -5.41 11.20
CA PHE A 211 2.55 -5.36 10.26
C PHE A 211 1.57 -6.52 10.49
N VAL A 212 2.06 -7.76 10.61
CA VAL A 212 1.20 -8.95 10.87
C VAL A 212 0.47 -8.83 12.21
N ILE A 213 1.16 -8.36 13.26
CA ILE A 213 0.56 -8.13 14.57
C ILE A 213 -0.51 -7.03 14.49
N ALA A 214 -0.24 -5.92 13.81
CA ALA A 214 -1.22 -4.85 13.65
C ALA A 214 -2.46 -5.30 12.86
N ALA A 215 -2.27 -6.08 11.78
CA ALA A 215 -3.36 -6.63 11.00
C ALA A 215 -4.20 -7.65 11.79
N SER A 216 -3.57 -8.49 12.63
CA SER A 216 -4.29 -9.44 13.48
C SER A 216 -5.08 -8.72 14.59
N LEU A 217 -4.50 -7.71 15.24
CA LEU A 217 -5.20 -6.87 16.21
C LEU A 217 -6.40 -6.15 15.59
N LEU A 218 -6.23 -5.60 14.38
CA LEU A 218 -7.32 -4.96 13.63
C LEU A 218 -8.45 -5.95 13.34
N THR A 219 -8.11 -7.19 12.95
CA THR A 219 -9.07 -8.27 12.71
C THR A 219 -9.85 -8.62 13.99
N ILE A 220 -9.16 -8.78 15.12
CA ILE A 220 -9.81 -9.06 16.40
C ILE A 220 -10.72 -7.89 16.81
N PHE A 221 -10.25 -6.65 16.67
CA PHE A 221 -11.05 -5.46 16.98
C PHE A 221 -12.33 -5.38 16.14
N PHE A 222 -12.25 -5.73 14.85
CA PHE A 222 -13.40 -5.75 13.95
C PHE A 222 -14.39 -6.90 14.20
N THR A 223 -14.05 -7.87 15.04
CA THR A 223 -15.02 -8.87 15.49
C THR A 223 -16.15 -8.22 16.29
N ILE A 224 -15.88 -7.15 17.04
CA ILE A 224 -16.86 -6.45 17.88
C ILE A 224 -18.02 -5.86 17.05
N PRO A 225 -17.80 -5.00 16.03
CA PRO A 225 -18.90 -4.45 15.24
C PRO A 225 -19.65 -5.54 14.45
N VAL A 226 -18.96 -6.57 13.94
CA VAL A 226 -19.60 -7.67 13.20
C VAL A 226 -20.53 -8.48 14.10
N THR A 227 -20.06 -8.86 15.29
CA THR A 227 -20.89 -9.57 16.28
C THR A 227 -22.03 -8.71 16.82
N ALA A 228 -21.84 -7.40 16.97
CA ALA A 228 -22.91 -6.48 17.33
C ALA A 228 -24.00 -6.42 16.23
N VAL A 229 -23.61 -6.30 14.97
CA VAL A 229 -24.53 -6.32 13.81
C VAL A 229 -25.29 -7.64 13.76
N GLN A 230 -24.59 -8.78 13.92
CA GLN A 230 -25.25 -10.08 13.93
C GLN A 230 -26.20 -10.25 15.12
N GLY A 231 -25.81 -9.77 16.31
CA GLY A 231 -26.65 -9.78 17.50
C GLY A 231 -27.95 -8.98 17.31
N ILE A 232 -27.87 -7.82 16.61
CA ILE A 232 -29.06 -7.03 16.25
C ILE A 232 -29.89 -7.74 15.16
N ALA A 233 -29.26 -8.40 14.18
CA ALA A 233 -29.97 -9.16 13.16
C ALA A 233 -30.73 -10.36 13.76
N GLN A 234 -30.20 -10.98 14.83
CA GLN A 234 -30.83 -12.09 15.57
C GLN A 234 -31.63 -11.62 16.79
N PHE A 235 -32.00 -10.33 16.87
CA PHE A 235 -32.68 -9.74 18.02
C PHE A 235 -33.99 -10.46 18.40
N GLU A 236 -34.66 -11.13 17.45
CA GLU A 236 -35.84 -11.96 17.73
C GLU A 236 -35.54 -13.16 18.64
N ASN A 237 -34.35 -13.76 18.54
CA ASN A 237 -33.91 -14.87 19.39
C ASN A 237 -33.46 -14.38 20.77
N ILE A 238 -32.80 -13.22 20.86
CA ILE A 238 -32.37 -12.59 22.12
C ILE A 238 -33.59 -12.11 22.95
N LYS A 239 -34.69 -11.76 22.29
CA LYS A 239 -35.96 -11.34 22.89
C LYS A 239 -36.58 -12.38 23.84
N LYS A 240 -36.29 -13.67 23.64
CA LYS A 240 -36.73 -14.76 24.54
C LYS A 240 -35.97 -14.79 25.86
N TRP A 241 -34.75 -14.25 25.90
CA TRP A 241 -33.84 -14.33 27.06
C TRP A 241 -33.65 -12.99 27.81
N PHE A 242 -33.95 -11.83 27.20
CA PHE A 242 -33.70 -10.52 27.82
C PHE A 242 -34.97 -9.60 27.86
N PRO A 243 -35.66 -9.45 29.00
CA PRO A 243 -36.90 -8.67 29.14
C PRO A 243 -36.86 -7.17 28.77
N PRO A 244 -35.75 -6.41 28.95
CA PRO A 244 -35.69 -4.98 28.59
C PRO A 244 -35.84 -4.69 27.09
N ALA A 245 -35.56 -5.68 26.23
CA ALA A 245 -35.67 -5.56 24.77
C ALA A 245 -37.11 -5.35 24.26
N ARG A 246 -38.13 -5.61 25.11
CA ARG A 246 -39.54 -5.36 24.79
C ARG A 246 -39.90 -3.86 24.75
N ALA A 247 -39.12 -2.99 25.37
CA ALA A 247 -39.40 -1.54 25.40
C ALA A 247 -39.33 -0.88 24.01
N VAL A 248 -38.53 -1.45 23.09
CA VAL A 248 -38.36 -0.93 21.71
C VAL A 248 -39.59 -1.22 20.83
N GLN A 249 -40.47 -2.15 21.23
CA GLN A 249 -41.70 -2.47 20.48
C GLN A 249 -42.83 -1.44 20.64
N LEU A 250 -42.71 -0.46 21.54
CA LEU A 250 -43.78 0.52 21.78
C LEU A 250 -43.98 1.52 20.62
N ILE A 251 -43.08 1.55 19.63
CA ILE A 251 -43.17 2.46 18.48
C ILE A 251 -43.33 1.63 17.18
N PRO A 252 -44.52 1.61 16.56
CA PRO A 252 -44.75 0.87 15.31
C PRO A 252 -43.86 1.44 14.19
N GLY A 253 -43.15 0.55 13.47
CA GLY A 253 -42.25 0.90 12.36
C GLY A 253 -40.77 1.05 12.74
N LEU A 254 -40.45 1.47 13.97
CA LEU A 254 -39.06 1.65 14.42
C LEU A 254 -38.31 0.31 14.53
N THR A 255 -39.01 -0.75 14.94
CA THR A 255 -38.46 -2.10 15.04
C THR A 255 -37.96 -2.63 13.70
N SER A 256 -38.72 -2.50 12.61
CA SER A 256 -38.31 -3.00 11.28
C SER A 256 -37.11 -2.24 10.71
N VAL A 257 -37.01 -0.94 10.97
CA VAL A 257 -35.86 -0.12 10.54
C VAL A 257 -34.61 -0.46 11.36
N VAL A 258 -34.77 -0.65 12.67
CA VAL A 258 -33.65 -0.95 13.59
C VAL A 258 -33.15 -2.39 13.44
N THR A 259 -34.01 -3.36 13.13
CA THR A 259 -33.58 -4.76 12.94
C THR A 259 -33.09 -5.06 11.52
N GLY A 260 -33.56 -4.32 10.51
CA GLY A 260 -33.20 -4.57 9.11
C GLY A 260 -32.17 -3.60 8.52
N TYR A 261 -32.35 -2.30 8.69
CA TYR A 261 -31.55 -1.29 7.99
C TYR A 261 -30.33 -0.83 8.79
N LEU A 262 -30.50 -0.64 10.11
CA LEU A 262 -29.43 -0.19 11.01
C LEU A 262 -28.20 -1.11 11.01
N PRO A 263 -28.33 -2.46 11.07
CA PRO A 263 -27.19 -3.37 11.05
C PRO A 263 -26.43 -3.28 9.71
N SER A 264 -27.16 -3.17 8.60
CA SER A 264 -26.59 -3.05 7.25
C SER A 264 -25.83 -1.75 7.05
N VAL A 265 -26.36 -0.62 7.52
CA VAL A 265 -25.67 0.69 7.45
C VAL A 265 -24.40 0.70 8.30
N ILE A 266 -24.47 0.16 9.52
CA ILE A 266 -23.31 0.05 10.42
C ILE A 266 -22.23 -0.81 9.76
N LEU A 267 -22.59 -2.01 9.29
CA LEU A 267 -21.67 -2.93 8.64
C LEU A 267 -21.02 -2.31 7.40
N ASN A 268 -21.82 -1.67 6.53
CA ASN A 268 -21.31 -1.04 5.31
C ASN A 268 -20.36 0.13 5.61
N THR A 269 -20.65 0.93 6.65
CA THR A 269 -19.76 2.00 7.10
C THR A 269 -18.41 1.44 7.56
N PHE A 270 -18.41 0.36 8.35
CA PHE A 270 -17.19 -0.30 8.79
C PHE A 270 -16.41 -0.93 7.63
N ILE A 271 -17.09 -1.59 6.69
CA ILE A 271 -16.47 -2.18 5.50
C ILE A 271 -15.85 -1.09 4.61
N TYR A 272 -16.47 0.08 4.49
CA TYR A 272 -15.92 1.20 3.75
C TYR A 272 -14.59 1.71 4.35
N VAL A 273 -14.43 1.68 5.67
CA VAL A 273 -13.21 2.12 6.37
C VAL A 273 -12.05 1.12 6.22
N VAL A 274 -12.35 -0.18 6.05
CA VAL A 274 -11.34 -1.27 6.03
C VAL A 274 -10.27 -1.07 4.95
N PRO A 275 -10.58 -0.78 3.67
CA PRO A 275 -9.55 -0.54 2.66
C PRO A 275 -8.58 0.57 3.03
N TYR A 276 -9.07 1.68 3.60
CA TYR A 276 -8.21 2.78 4.04
C TYR A 276 -7.28 2.36 5.18
N ALA A 277 -7.79 1.62 6.16
CA ALA A 277 -6.98 1.06 7.24
C ALA A 277 -5.92 0.08 6.71
N MET A 278 -6.27 -0.79 5.76
CA MET A 278 -5.33 -1.75 5.17
C MET A 278 -4.24 -1.08 4.34
N VAL A 279 -4.57 -0.03 3.58
CA VAL A 279 -3.56 0.77 2.86
C VAL A 279 -2.62 1.48 3.84
N ALA A 280 -3.14 1.97 4.97
CA ALA A 280 -2.34 2.59 6.03
C ALA A 280 -1.40 1.58 6.74
N LEU A 281 -1.87 0.34 6.97
CA LEU A 281 -1.01 -0.73 7.49
C LEU A 281 0.03 -1.17 6.46
N ALA A 282 -0.34 -1.26 5.18
CA ALA A 282 0.58 -1.62 4.10
C ALA A 282 1.71 -0.59 3.89
N THR A 283 1.52 0.67 4.32
CA THR A 283 2.61 1.68 4.37
C THR A 283 3.74 1.24 5.29
N LEU A 284 3.37 0.69 6.46
CA LEU A 284 4.31 0.37 7.54
C LEU A 284 5.22 -0.82 7.19
N GLU A 285 4.85 -1.63 6.20
CA GLU A 285 5.67 -2.77 5.81
C GLU A 285 6.99 -2.37 5.11
N GLY A 286 7.05 -1.18 4.50
CA GLY A 286 8.23 -0.74 3.74
C GLY A 286 8.31 -1.38 2.35
N SER A 287 7.19 -1.53 1.64
CA SER A 287 7.18 -2.03 0.26
C SER A 287 7.96 -1.10 -0.68
N VAL A 288 8.79 -1.67 -1.55
CA VAL A 288 9.66 -0.92 -2.48
C VAL A 288 8.88 -0.17 -3.57
N SER A 289 7.70 -0.67 -3.94
CA SER A 289 6.90 -0.09 -5.02
C SER A 289 5.44 0.12 -4.60
N ARG A 290 4.79 1.14 -5.19
CA ARG A 290 3.39 1.48 -4.92
C ARG A 290 2.47 0.34 -5.35
N SER A 291 2.71 -0.21 -6.55
CA SER A 291 1.94 -1.34 -7.09
C SER A 291 2.03 -2.58 -6.20
N LYS A 292 3.21 -2.91 -5.66
CA LYS A 292 3.37 -4.02 -4.69
C LYS A 292 2.57 -3.74 -3.41
N ARG A 293 2.61 -2.51 -2.90
CA ARG A 293 1.87 -2.10 -1.70
C ARG A 293 0.36 -2.20 -1.91
N GLU A 294 -0.16 -1.71 -3.04
CA GLU A 294 -1.58 -1.75 -3.38
C GLU A 294 -2.09 -3.17 -3.57
N LEU A 295 -1.36 -4.02 -4.30
CA LEU A 295 -1.69 -5.43 -4.48
C LEU A 295 -1.78 -6.14 -3.13
N LYS A 296 -0.84 -5.84 -2.24
CA LYS A 296 -0.80 -6.41 -0.90
C LYS A 296 -1.94 -5.93 -0.02
N ALA A 297 -2.26 -4.64 -0.05
CA ALA A 297 -3.44 -4.09 0.63
C ALA A 297 -4.74 -4.73 0.14
N CYS A 298 -4.89 -4.90 -1.18
CA CYS A 298 -6.04 -5.59 -1.78
C CYS A 298 -6.16 -7.05 -1.30
N SER A 299 -5.05 -7.79 -1.31
CA SER A 299 -5.01 -9.16 -0.78
C SER A 299 -5.40 -9.22 0.71
N MET A 300 -4.98 -8.25 1.50
CA MET A 300 -5.36 -8.17 2.92
C MET A 300 -6.83 -7.85 3.13
N VAL A 301 -7.37 -6.89 2.38
CA VAL A 301 -8.81 -6.58 2.41
C VAL A 301 -9.61 -7.84 2.08
N PHE A 302 -9.19 -8.60 1.06
CA PHE A 302 -9.83 -9.86 0.70
C PHE A 302 -9.83 -10.87 1.86
N TYR A 303 -8.65 -11.19 2.42
CA TYR A 303 -8.56 -12.14 3.53
C TYR A 303 -9.30 -11.65 4.79
N PHE A 304 -9.27 -10.35 5.05
CA PHE A 304 -9.99 -9.73 6.14
C PHE A 304 -11.51 -9.84 5.98
N LEU A 305 -12.05 -9.58 4.78
CA LEU A 305 -13.49 -9.72 4.51
C LEU A 305 -13.93 -11.18 4.57
N VAL A 306 -13.12 -12.11 4.03
CA VAL A 306 -13.40 -13.55 4.15
C VAL A 306 -13.40 -13.98 5.61
N GLY A 307 -12.40 -13.57 6.41
CA GLY A 307 -12.33 -13.90 7.83
C GLY A 307 -13.47 -13.28 8.66
N ASN A 308 -13.64 -11.96 8.55
CA ASN A 308 -14.57 -11.23 9.41
C ASN A 308 -16.00 -11.24 8.89
N VAL A 309 -16.23 -10.92 7.63
CA VAL A 309 -17.61 -10.80 7.11
C VAL A 309 -18.18 -12.17 6.79
N PHE A 310 -17.40 -13.07 6.18
CA PHE A 310 -17.88 -14.41 5.84
C PHE A 310 -17.79 -15.39 7.02
N PHE A 311 -16.60 -15.66 7.57
CA PHE A 311 -16.49 -16.66 8.64
C PHE A 311 -17.13 -16.24 9.96
N LEU A 312 -17.01 -14.99 10.42
CA LEU A 312 -17.68 -14.61 11.68
C LEU A 312 -19.20 -14.54 11.53
N SER A 313 -19.75 -14.13 10.40
CA SER A 313 -21.22 -14.16 10.23
C SER A 313 -21.75 -15.60 10.23
N LEU A 314 -20.99 -16.56 9.68
CA LEU A 314 -21.29 -17.99 9.80
C LEU A 314 -21.22 -18.46 11.26
N LEU A 315 -20.17 -18.07 12.00
CA LEU A 315 -19.96 -18.48 13.39
C LEU A 315 -20.93 -17.81 14.37
N SER A 316 -21.37 -16.59 14.10
CA SER A 316 -22.16 -15.76 15.00
C SER A 316 -23.64 -16.20 15.11
N GLY A 317 -24.03 -17.32 14.49
CA GLY A 317 -25.31 -17.99 14.73
C GLY A 317 -25.23 -19.08 15.81
N SER A 318 -26.18 -20.01 15.76
CA SER A 318 -26.30 -21.21 16.61
C SER A 318 -25.05 -22.10 16.65
N LEU A 319 -24.07 -21.85 15.77
CA LEU A 319 -22.82 -22.57 15.69
C LEU A 319 -21.91 -22.36 16.89
N LEU A 320 -21.84 -21.18 17.53
CA LEU A 320 -20.99 -21.03 18.72
C LEU A 320 -21.42 -21.98 19.85
N TYR A 321 -22.72 -22.18 20.02
CA TYR A 321 -23.28 -23.16 20.95
C TYR A 321 -22.99 -24.60 20.49
N GLN A 322 -23.19 -24.90 19.20
CA GLN A 322 -22.94 -26.23 18.63
C GLN A 322 -21.45 -26.61 18.52
N ILE A 323 -20.54 -25.64 18.42
CA ILE A 323 -19.07 -25.83 18.35
C ILE A 323 -18.51 -26.14 19.73
N GLY A 324 -19.05 -25.53 20.79
CA GLY A 324 -18.76 -25.93 22.17
C GLY A 324 -19.09 -27.40 22.43
N GLU A 325 -20.20 -27.90 21.86
CA GLU A 325 -20.54 -29.33 21.83
C GLU A 325 -19.67 -30.13 20.84
N SER A 326 -19.27 -29.54 19.71
CA SER A 326 -18.55 -30.22 18.62
C SER A 326 -17.11 -30.61 18.98
N PHE A 327 -16.53 -30.06 20.05
CA PHE A 327 -15.27 -30.56 20.60
C PHE A 327 -15.38 -32.01 21.10
N THR A 328 -16.60 -32.50 21.38
CA THR A 328 -16.82 -33.88 21.83
C THR A 328 -16.96 -34.88 20.67
N HIS A 329 -17.36 -34.44 19.47
CA HIS A 329 -17.53 -35.29 18.27
C HIS A 329 -17.05 -34.58 16.98
N PRO A 330 -15.76 -34.67 16.61
CA PRO A 330 -15.18 -33.98 15.46
C PRO A 330 -15.67 -34.49 14.09
N LYS A 331 -16.35 -35.64 14.05
CA LYS A 331 -16.83 -36.28 12.81
C LYS A 331 -18.03 -35.55 12.18
N ASP A 332 -18.79 -34.79 12.99
CA ASP A 332 -20.03 -34.11 12.57
C ASP A 332 -19.83 -32.64 12.21
N PHE A 333 -18.62 -32.12 12.38
CA PHE A 333 -18.26 -30.73 12.10
C PHE A 333 -18.62 -30.27 10.67
N PRO A 334 -18.27 -30.99 9.58
CA PRO A 334 -18.60 -30.54 8.23
C PRO A 334 -20.11 -30.53 7.94
N GLY A 335 -20.88 -31.47 8.51
CA GLY A 335 -22.33 -31.49 8.36
C GLY A 335 -23.02 -30.32 9.07
N ARG A 336 -22.55 -29.97 10.27
CA ARG A 336 -23.04 -28.80 11.01
C ARG A 336 -22.68 -27.47 10.33
N LEU A 337 -21.48 -27.36 9.77
CA LEU A 337 -21.06 -26.18 9.00
C LEU A 337 -21.95 -25.97 7.76
N ALA A 338 -22.26 -27.04 7.02
CA ALA A 338 -23.12 -26.95 5.84
C ALA A 338 -24.53 -26.44 6.18
N SER A 339 -25.12 -26.91 7.29
CA SER A 339 -26.43 -26.47 7.75
C SER A 339 -26.43 -24.99 8.15
N ALA A 340 -25.35 -24.51 8.80
CA ALA A 340 -25.24 -23.12 9.20
C ALA A 340 -25.03 -22.16 8.03
N VAL A 341 -24.24 -22.58 7.02
CA VAL A 341 -24.07 -21.81 5.77
C VAL A 341 -25.41 -21.63 5.07
N SER A 342 -26.22 -22.68 4.99
CA SER A 342 -27.57 -22.60 4.41
C SER A 342 -28.48 -21.64 5.19
N ALA A 343 -28.42 -21.67 6.52
CA ALA A 343 -29.22 -20.77 7.37
C ALA A 343 -28.82 -19.29 7.25
N GLN A 344 -27.56 -19.01 6.90
CA GLN A 344 -27.05 -17.65 6.74
C GLN A 344 -27.24 -17.10 5.32
N ALA A 345 -27.79 -17.89 4.37
CA ALA A 345 -27.95 -17.47 2.98
C ALA A 345 -28.82 -16.20 2.83
N ASP A 346 -29.92 -16.10 3.58
CA ASP A 346 -30.85 -14.95 3.54
C ASP A 346 -30.15 -13.63 3.95
N PHE A 347 -29.21 -13.70 4.90
CA PHE A 347 -28.40 -12.56 5.30
C PHE A 347 -27.50 -12.08 4.15
N PHE A 348 -26.82 -13.01 3.46
CA PHE A 348 -25.97 -12.66 2.32
C PHE A 348 -26.78 -12.14 1.13
N ILE A 349 -27.99 -12.64 0.90
CA ILE A 349 -28.90 -12.10 -0.13
C ILE A 349 -29.33 -10.67 0.19
N THR A 350 -29.52 -10.34 1.47
CA THR A 350 -29.87 -8.97 1.89
C THR A 350 -28.66 -8.04 1.88
N TYR A 351 -27.45 -8.60 2.00
CA TYR A 351 -26.18 -7.87 1.98
C TYR A 351 -25.73 -7.49 0.57
N ILE A 352 -26.00 -8.35 -0.43
CA ILE A 352 -25.80 -8.07 -1.86
C ILE A 352 -26.84 -7.04 -2.31
#